data_AF-A0A212TGR7-F1
#
_entry.id   AF-A0A212TGR7-F1
#
_cell.length_a   1.000
_cell.length_b   1.000
_cell.length_c   1.000
_cell.angle_alpha   90.00
_cell.angle_beta   90.00
_cell.angle_gamma   90.00
#
_symmetry.space_group_name_H-M   'P 1'
#
loop_
_entity.id
_entity.type
_entity.pdbx_description
1 polymer ?
#
loop_
_entity_poly.entity_id
_entity_poly.type
_entity_poly.pdbx_seq_one_letter_code
_entity_poly.pdbx_strand_id
1 'polypeptide(L)' 'MPKRANDPEKLISTKIRTSTRPKLDILKKLHGTKSDYDMLKIAVDLAFITDHARITALAELLQIELPA' A
#
# COMPACT_ATOMS: atom_id res chain seq x y z
N MET A 1 25.38 -8.12 16.77
CA MET A 1 24.56 -8.61 15.65
C MET A 1 23.34 -7.73 15.49
N PRO A 2 23.14 -7.02 14.36
CA PRO A 2 21.97 -6.18 14.18
C PRO A 2 20.73 -7.07 13.94
N LYS A 3 19.76 -7.01 14.85
CA LYS A 3 18.44 -7.64 14.67
C LYS A 3 17.78 -7.02 13.44
N ARG A 4 17.48 -7.86 12.43
CA ARG A 4 16.79 -7.46 11.20
C ARG A 4 15.48 -6.74 11.56
N ALA A 5 15.36 -5.51 11.08
CA ALA A 5 14.18 -4.65 11.22
C ALA A 5 13.05 -5.05 10.24
N ASN A 6 12.75 -6.35 10.13
CA ASN A 6 11.73 -6.87 9.22
C ASN A 6 10.49 -7.35 9.99
N ASP A 7 10.04 -6.56 10.98
CA ASP A 7 8.68 -6.73 11.48
C ASP A 7 7.75 -6.07 10.45
N PRO A 8 6.91 -6.82 9.70
CA PRO A 8 5.96 -6.23 8.76
C PRO A 8 5.01 -5.23 9.44
N GLU A 9 4.76 -5.39 10.74
CA GLU A 9 3.98 -4.44 11.55
C GLU A 9 4.69 -3.10 11.77
N LYS A 10 6.04 -3.06 11.75
CA LYS A 10 6.83 -1.83 11.93
C LYS A 10 6.85 -0.94 10.70
N LEU A 11 6.65 -1.49 9.50
CA LEU A 11 6.60 -0.70 8.26
C LEU A 11 5.35 0.19 8.16
N ILE A 12 4.37 0.01 9.05
CA ILE A 12 3.13 0.80 9.13
C ILE A 12 3.19 1.83 10.27
N SER A 13 4.36 2.03 10.89
CA SER A 13 4.53 3.08 11.91
C SER A 13 4.88 4.45 11.31
N THR A 14 4.98 4.57 9.98
CA THR A 14 5.00 5.88 9.30
C THR A 14 3.64 6.52 9.53
N LYS A 15 3.56 7.36 10.57
CA LYS A 15 2.34 8.04 11.02
C LYS A 15 1.50 8.47 9.83
N ILE A 16 0.38 7.77 9.62
CA ILE A 16 -0.62 8.14 8.62
C ILE A 16 -1.01 9.60 8.89
N ARG A 17 -0.96 10.45 7.86
CA ARG A 17 -1.29 11.86 8.02
C ARG A 17 -2.67 12.01 8.64
N THR A 18 -2.84 13.02 9.49
CA THR A 18 -4.11 13.33 10.18
C THR A 18 -5.29 13.48 9.21
N SER A 19 -5.07 14.02 8.02
CA SER A 19 -6.09 14.15 6.97
C SER A 19 -6.44 12.84 6.26
N THR A 20 -5.58 11.82 6.35
CA THR A 20 -5.77 10.51 5.72
C THR A 20 -6.49 9.53 6.65
N ARG A 21 -6.41 9.74 7.98
CA ARG A 21 -7.03 8.86 8.98
C ARG A 21 -8.56 8.71 8.82
N PRO A 22 -9.34 9.79 8.62
CA PRO A 22 -10.79 9.66 8.42
C PRO A 22 -11.14 8.89 7.14
N LYS A 23 -10.35 9.05 6.07
CA LYS A 23 -10.54 8.32 4.81
C LYS A 23 -10.29 6.82 5.00
N LEU A 24 -9.24 6.47 5.75
CA LEU A 24 -8.93 5.08 6.08
C LEU A 24 -10.03 4.46 6.95
N ASP A 25 -10.58 5.19 7.92
CA ASP A 25 -11.67 4.71 8.77
C ASP A 25 -12.96 4.45 7.99
N ILE A 26 -13.25 5.25 6.97
CA ILE A 26 -14.38 5.02 6.04
C ILE A 26 -14.14 3.76 5.22
N LEU A 27 -12.94 3.61 4.63
CA LEU A 27 -12.60 2.45 3.81
C LEU A 27 -12.67 1.15 4.62
N LYS A 28 -12.16 1.16 5.85
CA LYS A 28 -12.26 0.03 6.79
C LYS A 28 -13.70 -0.40 7.05
N LYS A 29 -14.61 0.57 7.26
CA LYS A 29 -16.04 0.28 7.43
C LYS A 29 -16.67 -0.32 6.16
N LEU A 30 -16.34 0.22 4.99
CA LEU A 30 -16.86 -0.25 3.70
C LEU A 30 -16.41 -1.68 3.38
N HIS A 31 -15.15 -2.00 3.66
CA HIS A 31 -14.57 -3.32 3.40
C HIS A 31 -14.71 -4.30 4.57
N GLY A 32 -15.37 -3.89 5.66
CA GLY A 32 -15.61 -4.76 6.83
C GLY A 32 -14.34 -5.17 7.59
N THR A 33 -13.22 -4.45 7.43
CA THR A 33 -11.95 -4.74 8.11
C THR A 33 -11.66 -3.76 9.24
N LYS A 34 -11.04 -4.24 10.31
CA LYS A 34 -10.52 -3.40 11.41
C LYS A 34 -9.02 -3.10 11.28
N SER A 35 -8.34 -3.77 10.35
CA SER A 35 -6.90 -3.68 10.13
C SER A 35 -6.56 -2.51 9.21
N ASP A 36 -5.74 -1.58 9.71
CA ASP A 36 -5.18 -0.51 8.88
C ASP A 36 -4.28 -1.07 7.78
N TYR A 37 -3.54 -2.14 8.07
CA TYR A 37 -2.67 -2.81 7.11
C TYR A 37 -3.44 -3.35 5.92
N ASP A 38 -4.47 -4.16 6.19
CA ASP A 38 -5.23 -4.83 5.13
C ASP A 38 -5.91 -3.80 4.22
N MET A 39 -6.41 -2.71 4.82
CA MET A 39 -7.04 -1.64 4.05
C MET A 39 -6.03 -0.85 3.20
N LEU A 40 -4.83 -0.59 3.75
CA LEU A 40 -3.77 0.04 2.96
C LEU A 40 -3.28 -0.88 1.84
N LYS A 41 -3.17 -2.19 2.08
CA LYS A 41 -2.81 -3.18 1.06
C LYS A 41 -3.81 -3.18 -0.08
N ILE A 42 -5.10 -3.30 0.23
CA ILE A 42 -6.18 -3.24 -0.78
C ILE A 42 -6.14 -1.92 -1.56
N ALA A 43 -5.93 -0.79 -0.88
CA ALA A 43 -5.85 0.51 -1.54
C ALA A 43 -4.66 0.62 -2.49
N VAL A 44 -3.51 0.06 -2.12
CA VAL A 44 -2.32 0.01 -2.97
C VAL A 44 -2.56 -0.92 -4.16
N ASP A 45 -3.11 -2.12 -3.94
CA ASP A 45 -3.40 -3.08 -5.00
C ASP A 45 -4.38 -2.47 -6.04
N LEU A 46 -5.43 -1.79 -5.58
CA LEU A 46 -6.39 -1.09 -6.45
C LEU A 46 -5.74 0.06 -7.24
N ALA A 47 -4.85 0.83 -6.60
CA ALA A 47 -4.11 1.89 -7.28
C ALA A 47 -3.17 1.31 -8.36
N PHE A 48 -2.47 0.21 -8.04
CA PHE A 48 -1.64 -0.52 -8.99
C PHE A 48 -2.44 -1.04 -10.18
N ILE A 49 -3.63 -1.60 -9.95
CA ILE A 49 -4.51 -2.07 -11.03
C ILE A 49 -4.97 -0.89 -11.89
N THR A 50 -5.40 0.20 -11.27
CA THR A 50 -5.95 1.37 -11.98
C THR A 50 -4.89 2.07 -12.83
N ASP A 51 -3.68 2.21 -12.30
CA ASP A 51 -2.55 2.83 -12.98
C ASP A 51 -1.64 1.80 -13.68
N HIS A 52 -2.06 0.53 -13.80
CA HIS A 52 -1.22 -0.56 -14.32
C HIS A 52 -0.59 -0.21 -15.66
N ALA A 53 -1.36 0.36 -16.60
CA ALA A 53 -0.85 0.78 -17.89
C ALA A 53 0.27 1.83 -17.80
N ARG A 54 0.19 2.77 -16.85
CA ARG A 54 1.23 3.79 -16.63
C ARG A 54 2.45 3.19 -15.95
N ILE A 55 2.25 2.28 -15.00
CA ILE A 55 3.34 1.58 -14.31
C ILE A 55 4.08 0.66 -15.28
N THR A 56 3.37 -0.05 -16.16
CA THR A 56 3.95 -0.86 -17.23
C THR A 56 4.73 -0.01 -18.22
N ALA A 57 4.16 1.11 -18.70
CA ALA A 57 4.88 2.02 -19.60
C ALA A 57 6.15 2.61 -18.96
N LEU A 58 6.11 2.91 -17.66
CA LEU A 58 7.28 3.37 -16.92
C LEU A 58 8.31 2.24 -16.72
N ALA A 59 7.86 1.03 -16.45
CA ALA A 59 8.73 -0.14 -16.28
C ALA A 59 9.43 -0.53 -17.58
N GLU A 60 8.73 -0.46 -18.72
CA GLU A 60 9.31 -0.63 -20.06
C GLU A 60 10.39 0.43 -20.33
N LEU A 61 10.12 1.70 -20.00
CA LEU A 61 11.07 2.79 -20.18
C LEU A 61 12.31 2.65 -19.28
N LEU A 62 12.13 2.14 -18.06
CA LEU A 62 13.22 1.91 -17.10
C LEU A 62 13.88 0.54 -17.24
N GLN A 63 13.37 -0.33 -18.11
CA GLN A 63 13.80 -1.73 -18.30
C GLN A 63 13.80 -2.55 -17.01
N ILE A 64 12.71 -2.46 -16.25
CA ILE A 64 12.51 -3.19 -14.98
C ILE A 64 11.37 -4.19 -15.16
N GLU A 65 11.52 -5.41 -14.64
CA GLU A 65 10.42 -6.39 -14.58
C GLU A 65 9.46 -6.05 -13.44
N LEU A 66 8.17 -5.99 -13.77
CA LEU A 66 7.10 -5.89 -12.78
C LEU A 66 6.67 -7.30 -12.34
N PRO A 67 6.43 -7.51 -11.03
CA PRO A 67 5.82 -8.75 -10.57
C PRO A 67 4.41 -8.90 -11.18
N ALA A 68 4.08 -10.12 -11.59
CA ALA A 68 2.80 -10.49 -12.19
C ALA A 68 1.61 -10.33 -11.22
#